data_AF-A0AAJ5WLV9-F1
#
_entry.id   AF-A0AAJ5WLV9-F1
#
_cell.length_a   1.000
_cell.length_b   1.000
_cell.length_c   1.000
_cell.angle_alpha   90.00
_cell.angle_beta   90.00
_cell.angle_gamma   90.00
#
_symmetry.space_group_name_H-M   'P 1'
#
loop_
_entity.id
_entity.type
_entity.pdbx_description
1 polymer ?
#
loop_
_entity_poly.entity_id
_entity_poly.type
_entity_poly.pdbx_seq_one_letter_code
_entity_poly.pdbx_strand_id
1 'polypeptide(L)'
;MKLPAVSLSLEEKVAEFDSWITASIQQVTKTDTYRQELSKVSILLESLGAATNSFNSPEDCNAEKMAVYCVAEIENIISKQSTIHDALVEANGLVDSLVSMLFLVTGKSDNNNKCQFPVWLNTVEGKSSFPVVRSRLNGKVRFESQDLGRVIKQERICKLISDALVLASGYSGPIDLEAEATWLLKCYINSILDSEDSVEQLWVLGYSFFKLRSENPGFEKKLLSPIVAFKVRGSVAAQSGHLPEKILRRCMSMWGLKAGVDYNLDDVVIDAGGVQSEVLKSAATGLGEVSVGLQVVDDLKGDPTKTRAYDFVLPYNTPGWCQSVFIQAQFYAGDSGSVSHKVVDQTRSSRVLTRAKFPKALFVEYLDGAGYYSSLFRDLKHMLEMPSTFDFFQVRTVHTKLRRVLQACGFLTPLDFSHALMRAGYSYDNARTILLDEGYAEDEITRCFTHCLGEVLFAVKNSLIVIEPRLLVNSRRILLLDLVLIEGVCTPPKVGELNIFAPGGKANTHISLVSVAKFYEGVVGDSTSAVKRFTQDLSWLSSKSLVRVSAGR
;
A
#
# COMPACT_ATOMS: atom_id res chain seq x y z
N MET A 1 -29.30 5.53 -0.02
CA MET A 1 -30.02 5.39 1.27
C MET A 1 -29.21 6.15 2.29
N LYS A 2 -29.76 7.20 2.87
CA LYS A 2 -29.00 8.07 3.77
C LYS A 2 -28.78 7.39 5.12
N LEU A 3 -27.52 7.32 5.55
CA LEU A 3 -27.14 6.74 6.82
C LEU A 3 -27.49 7.71 7.97
N PRO A 4 -27.92 7.19 9.14
CA PRO A 4 -28.24 8.04 10.28
C PRO A 4 -26.98 8.76 10.77
N ALA A 5 -27.14 10.00 11.23
CA ALA A 5 -26.09 10.71 11.93
C ALA A 5 -25.80 10.00 13.27
N VAL A 6 -24.52 9.87 13.61
CA VAL A 6 -24.08 9.23 14.85
C VAL A 6 -23.18 10.21 15.59
N SER A 7 -23.56 10.54 16.82
CA SER A 7 -22.71 11.29 17.76
C SER A 7 -22.19 10.31 18.80
N LEU A 8 -20.87 10.21 18.90
CA LEU A 8 -20.15 9.34 19.83
C LEU A 8 -19.22 10.19 20.70
N SER A 9 -19.15 9.87 21.99
CA SER A 9 -18.08 10.32 22.87
C SER A 9 -16.72 9.81 22.38
N LEU A 10 -15.64 10.42 22.88
CA LEU A 10 -14.29 9.98 22.54
C LEU A 10 -14.03 8.53 22.98
N GLU A 11 -14.53 8.16 24.15
CA GLU A 11 -14.43 6.81 24.70
C GLU A 11 -15.15 5.79 23.79
N GLU A 12 -16.36 6.11 23.32
CA GLU A 12 -17.09 5.25 22.38
C GLU A 12 -16.39 5.14 21.02
N LYS A 13 -15.80 6.24 20.53
CA LYS A 13 -14.99 6.23 19.29
C LYS A 13 -13.79 5.30 19.40
N VAL A 14 -13.06 5.36 20.52
CA VAL A 14 -11.90 4.50 20.79
C VAL A 14 -12.33 3.04 20.96
N ALA A 15 -13.39 2.77 21.72
CA ALA A 15 -13.91 1.42 21.92
C ALA A 15 -14.38 0.76 20.61
N GLU A 16 -15.00 1.54 19.71
CA GLU A 16 -15.34 1.09 18.37
C GLU A 16 -14.07 0.80 17.55
N PHE A 17 -13.09 1.72 17.57
CA PHE A 17 -11.82 1.55 16.88
C PHE A 17 -11.15 0.23 17.28
N ASP A 18 -11.02 -0.05 18.57
CA ASP A 18 -10.39 -1.27 19.11
C ASP A 18 -11.15 -2.54 18.68
N SER A 19 -12.48 -2.47 18.70
CA SER A 19 -13.35 -3.60 18.34
C SER A 19 -13.25 -4.00 16.86
N TRP A 20 -12.85 -3.06 16.01
CA TRP A 20 -12.83 -3.22 14.55
C TRP A 20 -11.47 -3.00 13.92
N ILE A 21 -10.41 -2.86 14.72
CA ILE A 21 -9.05 -2.66 14.22
C ILE A 21 -8.60 -3.78 13.26
N THR A 22 -7.91 -3.38 12.20
CA THR A 22 -7.33 -4.31 11.25
C THR A 22 -6.00 -4.84 11.79
N ALA A 23 -5.97 -6.11 12.20
CA ALA A 23 -4.80 -6.75 12.79
C ALA A 23 -3.57 -6.78 11.85
N SER A 24 -3.80 -7.04 10.56
CA SER A 24 -2.77 -7.02 9.52
C SER A 24 -3.44 -6.74 8.19
N ILE A 25 -2.90 -5.79 7.43
CA ILE A 25 -3.40 -5.43 6.09
C ILE A 25 -2.79 -6.37 5.04
N GLN A 26 -1.54 -6.78 5.24
CA GLN A 26 -0.84 -7.74 4.38
C GLN A 26 0.22 -8.52 5.18
N GLN A 27 0.40 -9.79 4.83
CA GLN A 27 1.51 -10.60 5.34
C GLN A 27 2.65 -10.58 4.33
N VAL A 28 3.88 -10.37 4.79
CA VAL A 28 5.10 -10.36 3.94
C VAL A 28 5.17 -11.61 3.05
N THR A 29 4.89 -12.79 3.60
CA THR A 29 4.95 -14.07 2.87
C THR A 29 3.87 -14.23 1.78
N LYS A 30 2.90 -13.32 1.72
CA LYS A 30 1.84 -13.31 0.71
C LYS A 30 2.06 -12.27 -0.39
N THR A 31 3.15 -11.49 -0.34
CA THR A 31 3.44 -10.46 -1.34
C THR A 31 4.14 -11.04 -2.55
N ASP A 32 3.97 -10.40 -3.71
CA ASP A 32 4.69 -10.79 -4.93
C ASP A 32 6.18 -10.51 -4.80
N THR A 33 6.57 -9.45 -4.10
CA THR A 33 7.97 -9.16 -3.76
C THR A 33 8.62 -10.33 -3.01
N TYR A 34 7.95 -10.89 -1.99
CA TYR A 34 8.43 -12.07 -1.29
C TYR A 34 8.56 -13.29 -2.20
N ARG A 35 7.55 -13.57 -3.03
CA ARG A 35 7.56 -14.73 -3.94
C ARG A 35 8.66 -14.63 -4.97
N GLN A 36 8.84 -13.45 -5.56
CA GLN A 36 9.90 -13.17 -6.52
C GLN A 36 11.27 -13.35 -5.88
N GLU A 37 11.48 -12.79 -4.69
CA GLU A 37 12.75 -12.90 -3.98
C GLU A 37 13.05 -14.34 -3.58
N LEU A 38 12.06 -15.08 -3.07
CA LEU A 38 12.21 -16.49 -2.72
C LEU A 38 12.60 -17.34 -3.93
N SER A 39 11.97 -17.07 -5.08
CA SER A 39 12.29 -17.74 -6.34
C SER A 39 13.71 -17.44 -6.80
N LYS A 40 14.14 -16.16 -6.72
CA LYS A 40 15.50 -15.74 -7.09
C LYS A 40 16.56 -16.43 -6.25
N VAL A 41 16.42 -16.41 -4.92
CA VAL A 41 17.38 -17.05 -4.01
C VAL A 41 17.42 -18.57 -4.23
N SER A 42 16.26 -19.20 -4.46
CA SER A 42 16.20 -20.64 -4.75
C SER A 42 16.96 -20.98 -6.03
N ILE A 43 16.64 -20.30 -7.15
CA ILE A 43 17.30 -20.53 -8.44
C ILE A 43 18.81 -20.33 -8.32
N LEU A 44 19.24 -19.28 -7.62
CA LEU A 44 20.66 -19.00 -7.42
C LEU A 44 21.37 -20.12 -6.65
N LEU A 45 20.78 -20.63 -5.56
CA LEU A 45 21.36 -21.75 -4.81
C LEU A 45 21.44 -23.02 -5.67
N GLU A 46 20.43 -23.26 -6.53
CA GLU A 46 20.45 -24.36 -7.49
C GLU A 46 21.61 -24.22 -8.48
N SER A 47 21.79 -23.02 -9.05
CA SER A 47 22.90 -22.71 -9.95
C SER A 47 24.26 -22.88 -9.26
N LEU A 48 24.42 -22.34 -8.05
CA LEU A 48 25.67 -22.46 -7.27
C LEU A 48 25.99 -23.90 -6.87
N GLY A 49 25.02 -24.82 -6.87
CA GLY A 49 25.26 -26.24 -6.61
C GLY A 49 26.30 -26.84 -7.53
N ALA A 50 26.38 -26.40 -8.79
CA ALA A 50 27.43 -26.86 -9.71
C ALA A 50 28.83 -26.36 -9.28
N ALA A 51 28.94 -25.10 -8.85
CA ALA A 51 30.21 -24.49 -8.43
C ALA A 51 30.73 -25.03 -7.09
N THR A 52 29.81 -25.46 -6.22
CA THR A 52 30.07 -25.81 -4.81
C THR A 52 29.90 -27.30 -4.54
N ASN A 53 29.86 -28.15 -5.58
CA ASN A 53 29.62 -29.58 -5.41
C ASN A 53 28.40 -29.90 -4.52
N SER A 54 27.29 -29.18 -4.77
CA SER A 54 26.07 -29.19 -3.95
C SER A 54 26.31 -28.92 -2.46
N PHE A 55 27.30 -28.08 -2.15
CA PHE A 55 27.72 -27.70 -0.80
C PHE A 55 28.09 -28.92 0.06
N ASN A 56 28.77 -29.91 -0.51
CA ASN A 56 29.09 -31.16 0.21
C ASN A 56 30.08 -30.94 1.37
N SER A 57 30.97 -29.94 1.28
CA SER A 57 31.92 -29.57 2.32
C SER A 57 32.07 -28.04 2.45
N PRO A 58 32.53 -27.51 3.61
CA PRO A 58 32.84 -26.08 3.76
C PRO A 58 33.85 -25.57 2.73
N GLU A 59 34.85 -26.39 2.37
CA GLU A 59 35.91 -26.05 1.41
C GLU A 59 35.39 -25.88 -0.02
N ASP A 60 34.21 -26.44 -0.32
CA ASP A 60 33.54 -26.25 -1.60
C ASP A 60 32.94 -24.84 -1.75
N CYS A 61 32.75 -24.10 -0.65
CA CYS A 61 32.26 -22.72 -0.64
C CYS A 61 33.36 -21.70 -0.97
N ASN A 62 34.05 -21.92 -2.08
CA ASN A 62 35.21 -21.13 -2.48
C ASN A 62 34.84 -19.94 -3.39
N ALA A 63 35.31 -18.74 -3.06
CA ALA A 63 35.02 -17.51 -3.80
C ALA A 63 35.47 -17.53 -5.27
N GLU A 64 36.61 -18.17 -5.57
CA GLU A 64 37.12 -18.28 -6.93
C GLU A 64 36.24 -19.19 -7.78
N LYS A 65 35.87 -20.37 -7.26
CA LYS A 65 34.92 -21.28 -7.94
C LYS A 65 33.58 -20.59 -8.22
N MET A 66 33.04 -19.86 -7.23
CA MET A 66 31.79 -19.12 -7.39
C MET A 66 31.90 -17.98 -8.42
N ALA A 67 33.01 -17.24 -8.43
CA ALA A 67 33.23 -16.17 -9.40
C ALA A 67 33.34 -16.71 -10.83
N VAL A 68 34.15 -17.76 -11.06
CA VAL A 68 34.30 -18.42 -12.36
C VAL A 68 32.95 -18.96 -12.86
N TYR A 69 32.19 -19.61 -11.97
CA TYR A 69 30.87 -20.10 -12.34
C TYR A 69 29.90 -18.96 -12.71
N CYS A 70 29.88 -17.87 -11.93
CA CYS A 70 29.03 -16.73 -12.23
C CYS A 70 29.37 -16.08 -13.57
N VAL A 71 30.66 -16.00 -13.92
CA VAL A 71 31.13 -15.52 -15.23
C VAL A 71 30.62 -16.42 -16.35
N ALA A 72 30.77 -17.74 -16.23
CA ALA A 72 30.27 -18.69 -17.22
C ALA A 72 28.74 -18.62 -17.41
N GLU A 73 27.97 -18.39 -16.35
CA GLU A 73 26.52 -18.17 -16.48
C GLU A 73 26.18 -16.84 -17.16
N ILE A 74 27.00 -15.79 -17.00
CA ILE A 74 26.82 -14.54 -17.74
C ILE A 74 27.08 -14.76 -19.23
N GLU A 75 28.07 -15.57 -19.61
CA GLU A 75 28.28 -15.96 -21.02
C GLU A 75 27.06 -16.70 -21.59
N ASN A 76 26.48 -17.60 -20.80
CA ASN A 76 25.24 -18.29 -21.16
C ASN A 76 24.08 -17.30 -21.35
N ILE A 77 23.94 -16.29 -20.49
CA ILE A 77 22.97 -15.19 -20.65
C ILE A 77 23.22 -14.45 -21.97
N ILE A 78 24.46 -14.03 -22.22
CA ILE A 78 24.84 -13.30 -23.45
C ILE A 78 24.44 -14.10 -24.70
N SER A 79 24.65 -15.43 -24.70
CA SER A 79 24.32 -16.30 -25.84
C SER A 79 22.81 -16.42 -26.13
N LYS A 80 21.96 -16.17 -25.13
CA LYS A 80 20.50 -16.34 -25.21
C LYS A 80 19.75 -15.05 -25.48
N GLN A 81 20.34 -13.89 -25.15
CA GLN A 81 19.66 -12.61 -25.26
C GLN A 81 19.75 -12.01 -26.67
N SER A 82 18.65 -11.40 -27.12
CA SER A 82 18.57 -10.80 -28.45
C SER A 82 19.17 -9.39 -28.52
N THR A 83 19.29 -8.70 -27.38
CA THR A 83 19.84 -7.34 -27.31
C THR A 83 20.90 -7.21 -26.22
N ILE A 84 21.85 -6.30 -26.43
CA ILE A 84 22.86 -5.94 -25.42
C ILE A 84 22.20 -5.37 -24.15
N HIS A 85 21.08 -4.65 -24.31
CA HIS A 85 20.35 -4.09 -23.18
C HIS A 85 19.82 -5.18 -22.27
N ASP A 86 19.15 -6.20 -22.83
CA ASP A 86 18.59 -7.31 -22.06
C ASP A 86 19.70 -8.14 -21.42
N ALA A 87 20.80 -8.39 -22.13
CA ALA A 87 21.97 -9.06 -21.58
C ALA A 87 22.57 -8.32 -20.37
N LEU A 88 22.66 -6.99 -20.42
CA LEU A 88 23.13 -6.17 -19.29
C LEU A 88 22.19 -6.24 -18.09
N VAL A 89 20.87 -6.20 -18.31
CA VAL A 89 19.86 -6.27 -17.24
C VAL A 89 19.92 -7.63 -16.54
N GLU A 90 19.92 -8.72 -17.30
CA GLU A 90 19.96 -10.08 -16.76
C GLU A 90 21.30 -10.40 -16.08
N ALA A 91 22.43 -10.02 -16.68
CA ALA A 91 23.74 -10.21 -16.08
C ALA A 91 23.89 -9.44 -14.76
N ASN A 92 23.44 -8.19 -14.71
CA ASN A 92 23.45 -7.40 -13.48
C ASN A 92 22.53 -8.02 -12.42
N GLY A 93 21.36 -8.51 -12.83
CA GLY A 93 20.41 -9.21 -11.95
C GLY A 93 21.00 -10.48 -11.33
N LEU A 94 21.80 -11.24 -12.08
CA LEU A 94 22.47 -12.44 -11.57
C LEU A 94 23.52 -12.09 -10.49
N VAL A 95 24.42 -11.15 -10.78
CA VAL A 95 25.48 -10.73 -9.84
C VAL A 95 24.86 -10.10 -8.59
N ASP A 96 23.84 -9.25 -8.75
CA ASP A 96 23.11 -8.64 -7.64
C ASP A 96 22.42 -9.70 -6.75
N SER A 97 21.82 -10.72 -7.37
CA SER A 97 21.19 -11.83 -6.65
C SER A 97 22.22 -12.62 -5.84
N LEU A 98 23.39 -12.91 -6.44
CA LEU A 98 24.51 -13.59 -5.78
C LEU A 98 24.95 -12.84 -4.53
N VAL A 99 25.34 -11.57 -4.69
CA VAL A 99 25.81 -10.74 -3.58
C VAL A 99 24.75 -10.60 -2.51
N SER A 100 23.50 -10.36 -2.92
CA SER A 100 22.40 -10.20 -1.98
C SER A 100 22.15 -11.46 -1.16
N MET A 101 22.30 -12.64 -1.75
CA MET A 101 22.23 -13.91 -1.03
C MET A 101 23.39 -14.04 -0.05
N LEU A 102 24.63 -13.71 -0.45
CA LEU A 102 25.77 -13.76 0.47
C LEU A 102 25.60 -12.82 1.67
N PHE A 103 25.08 -11.60 1.47
CA PHE A 103 24.72 -10.71 2.58
C PHE A 103 23.63 -11.31 3.47
N LEU A 104 22.63 -11.95 2.87
CA LEU A 104 21.56 -12.60 3.59
C LEU A 104 22.08 -13.72 4.51
N VAL A 105 23.00 -14.55 4.01
CA VAL A 105 23.53 -15.69 4.75
C VAL A 105 24.48 -15.25 5.87
N THR A 106 25.33 -14.26 5.58
CA THR A 106 26.33 -13.78 6.53
C THR A 106 25.80 -12.74 7.53
N GLY A 107 24.57 -12.25 7.34
CA GLY A 107 24.03 -11.13 8.11
C GLY A 107 24.70 -9.78 7.84
N LYS A 108 25.60 -9.71 6.85
CA LYS A 108 26.26 -8.46 6.42
C LYS A 108 25.31 -7.61 5.58
N SER A 109 25.71 -6.37 5.29
CA SER A 109 24.93 -5.46 4.43
C SER A 109 25.83 -4.59 3.56
N ASP A 110 25.28 -4.07 2.46
CA ASP A 110 25.95 -3.07 1.62
C ASP A 110 26.40 -1.85 2.43
N ASN A 111 25.63 -1.43 3.43
CA ASN A 111 26.00 -0.29 4.27
C ASN A 111 27.31 -0.50 5.03
N ASN A 112 27.60 -1.74 5.44
CA ASN A 112 28.85 -2.08 6.08
C ASN A 112 29.96 -2.24 5.03
N ASN A 113 29.67 -3.00 3.96
CA ASN A 113 30.70 -3.43 3.02
C ASN A 113 31.15 -2.32 2.05
N LYS A 114 30.29 -1.33 1.74
CA LYS A 114 30.58 -0.28 0.73
C LYS A 114 31.80 0.58 1.05
N CYS A 115 32.16 0.70 2.33
CA CYS A 115 33.35 1.40 2.79
C CYS A 115 34.51 0.44 3.10
N GLN A 116 34.21 -0.77 3.58
CA GLN A 116 35.21 -1.77 3.97
C GLN A 116 35.89 -2.39 2.74
N PHE A 117 35.13 -2.68 1.68
CA PHE A 117 35.63 -3.37 0.51
C PHE A 117 36.75 -2.60 -0.23
N PRO A 118 36.62 -1.28 -0.53
CA PRO A 118 37.72 -0.55 -1.15
C PRO A 118 38.98 -0.47 -0.28
N VAL A 119 38.81 -0.40 1.05
CA VAL A 119 39.94 -0.43 2.00
C VAL A 119 40.63 -1.78 1.91
N TRP A 120 39.86 -2.87 1.96
CA TRP A 120 40.37 -4.24 1.84
C TRP A 120 41.13 -4.45 0.53
N LEU A 121 40.57 -4.03 -0.61
CA LEU A 121 41.22 -4.10 -1.92
C LEU A 121 42.58 -3.40 -1.93
N ASN A 122 42.65 -2.19 -1.37
CA ASN A 122 43.90 -1.44 -1.32
C ASN A 122 44.93 -2.09 -0.38
N THR A 123 44.50 -2.62 0.77
CA THR A 123 45.42 -3.16 1.79
C THR A 123 45.87 -4.60 1.52
N VAL A 124 45.02 -5.42 0.90
CA VAL A 124 45.24 -6.87 0.71
C VAL A 124 45.65 -7.17 -0.72
N GLU A 125 44.92 -6.64 -1.71
CA GLU A 125 45.18 -6.91 -3.13
C GLU A 125 46.19 -5.92 -3.74
N GLY A 126 46.43 -4.78 -3.09
CA GLY A 126 47.28 -3.70 -3.63
C GLY A 126 46.75 -3.10 -4.94
N LYS A 127 45.46 -3.31 -5.24
CA LYS A 127 44.80 -2.90 -6.49
C LYS A 127 43.47 -2.22 -6.17
N SER A 128 43.34 -0.94 -6.54
CA SER A 128 42.16 -0.10 -6.26
C SER A 128 41.42 0.39 -7.51
N SER A 129 41.84 -0.04 -8.70
CA SER A 129 41.26 0.39 -9.97
C SER A 129 40.62 -0.75 -10.74
N PHE A 130 39.64 -0.40 -11.57
CA PHE A 130 38.91 -1.33 -12.43
C PHE A 130 38.62 -0.71 -13.81
N PRO A 131 38.52 -1.49 -14.89
CA PRO A 131 38.11 -0.98 -16.20
C PRO A 131 36.65 -0.50 -16.21
N VAL A 132 36.42 0.75 -16.57
CA VAL A 132 35.08 1.37 -16.64
C VAL A 132 34.78 1.80 -18.07
N VAL A 133 33.52 1.62 -18.49
CA VAL A 133 33.06 2.05 -19.81
C VAL A 133 33.08 3.57 -19.91
N ARG A 134 33.86 4.11 -20.85
CA ARG A 134 33.91 5.56 -21.14
C ARG A 134 33.00 5.98 -22.28
N SER A 135 32.90 5.15 -23.32
CA SER A 135 32.10 5.46 -24.51
C SER A 135 31.63 4.19 -25.22
N ARG A 136 30.44 4.27 -25.82
CA ARG A 136 29.88 3.27 -26.74
C ARG A 136 29.50 4.00 -28.03
N LEU A 137 30.26 3.81 -29.10
CA LEU A 137 30.05 4.48 -30.39
C LEU A 137 30.13 3.46 -31.52
N ASN A 138 29.06 3.37 -32.32
CA ASN A 138 28.98 2.50 -33.51
C ASN A 138 29.42 1.04 -33.23
N GLY A 139 28.97 0.48 -32.11
CA GLY A 139 29.30 -0.91 -31.70
C GLY A 139 30.70 -1.10 -31.10
N LYS A 140 31.57 -0.09 -31.14
CA LYS A 140 32.87 -0.10 -30.44
C LYS A 140 32.73 0.44 -29.03
N VAL A 141 33.29 -0.29 -28.08
CA VAL A 141 33.30 0.06 -26.66
C VAL A 141 34.73 0.42 -26.25
N ARG A 142 34.88 1.47 -25.45
CA ARG A 142 36.16 1.82 -24.83
C ARG A 142 36.06 1.69 -23.32
N PHE A 143 37.01 0.95 -22.77
CA PHE A 143 37.25 0.83 -21.34
C PHE A 143 38.51 1.60 -20.95
N GLU A 144 38.47 2.25 -19.79
CA GLU A 144 39.63 2.89 -19.19
C GLU A 144 39.70 2.52 -17.71
N SER A 145 40.91 2.33 -17.19
CA SER A 145 41.11 2.05 -15.76
C SER A 145 40.72 3.28 -14.94
N GLN A 146 39.82 3.10 -13.98
CA GLN A 146 39.38 4.14 -13.05
C GLN A 146 39.52 3.62 -11.61
N ASP A 147 39.92 4.49 -10.69
CA ASP A 147 39.92 4.20 -9.26
C ASP A 147 38.47 3.95 -8.76
N LEU A 148 38.29 2.91 -7.94
CA LEU A 148 36.99 2.52 -7.38
C LEU A 148 36.52 3.48 -6.27
N GLY A 149 37.43 4.32 -5.75
CA GLY A 149 37.18 5.31 -4.73
C GLY A 149 37.15 4.72 -3.32
N ARG A 150 36.85 5.57 -2.32
CA ARG A 150 36.76 5.16 -0.91
C ARG A 150 35.42 4.52 -0.53
N VAL A 151 34.41 4.67 -1.38
CA VAL A 151 33.05 4.16 -1.16
C VAL A 151 32.52 3.60 -2.47
N ILE A 152 32.13 2.34 -2.47
CA ILE A 152 31.52 1.68 -3.62
C ILE A 152 30.33 0.83 -3.20
N LYS A 153 29.14 1.17 -3.67
CA LYS A 153 27.92 0.42 -3.39
C LYS A 153 27.88 -0.87 -4.21
N GLN A 154 27.20 -1.90 -3.70
CA GLN A 154 26.87 -3.15 -4.39
C GLN A 154 26.39 -2.90 -5.82
N GLU A 155 25.42 -2.00 -6.01
CA GLU A 155 24.86 -1.67 -7.34
C GLU A 155 25.93 -1.29 -8.36
N ARG A 156 26.97 -0.55 -7.92
CA ARG A 156 28.09 -0.16 -8.79
C ARG A 156 29.01 -1.35 -9.07
N ILE A 157 29.30 -2.20 -8.08
CA ILE A 157 30.11 -3.42 -8.29
C ILE A 157 29.43 -4.35 -9.30
N CYS A 158 28.16 -4.66 -9.10
CA CYS A 158 27.39 -5.52 -10.00
C CYS A 158 27.40 -4.96 -11.43
N LYS A 159 27.15 -3.65 -11.58
CA LYS A 159 27.21 -2.97 -12.87
C LYS A 159 28.59 -3.07 -13.53
N LEU A 160 29.68 -2.85 -12.80
CA LEU A 160 31.04 -2.90 -13.35
C LEU A 160 31.37 -4.30 -13.90
N ILE A 161 31.05 -5.35 -13.14
CA ILE A 161 31.26 -6.75 -13.55
C ILE A 161 30.43 -7.07 -14.79
N SER A 162 29.14 -6.74 -14.78
CA SER A 162 28.25 -7.03 -15.90
C SER A 162 28.58 -6.23 -17.16
N ASP A 163 28.94 -4.95 -17.03
CA ASP A 163 29.39 -4.13 -18.17
C ASP A 163 30.68 -4.71 -18.78
N ALA A 164 31.65 -5.12 -17.96
CA ALA A 164 32.91 -5.71 -18.43
C ALA A 164 32.68 -6.99 -19.25
N LEU A 165 31.82 -7.90 -18.78
CA LEU A 165 31.54 -9.18 -19.42
C LEU A 165 30.67 -9.03 -20.67
N VAL A 166 29.54 -8.32 -20.58
CA VAL A 166 28.57 -8.23 -21.69
C VAL A 166 29.12 -7.43 -22.87
N LEU A 167 29.99 -6.45 -22.60
CA LEU A 167 30.53 -5.56 -23.64
C LEU A 167 31.93 -5.98 -24.13
N ALA A 168 32.46 -7.10 -23.63
CA ALA A 168 33.78 -7.58 -23.99
C ALA A 168 33.94 -7.77 -25.51
N SER A 169 32.91 -8.27 -26.19
CA SER A 169 32.89 -8.47 -27.64
C SER A 169 33.04 -7.18 -28.46
N GLY A 170 32.64 -6.03 -27.90
CA GLY A 170 32.77 -4.72 -28.53
C GLY A 170 34.10 -4.02 -28.22
N TYR A 171 34.97 -4.63 -27.42
CA TYR A 171 36.24 -4.08 -26.98
C TYR A 171 37.41 -4.75 -27.70
N SER A 172 38.34 -3.94 -28.21
CA SER A 172 39.52 -4.41 -28.94
C SER A 172 40.84 -3.92 -28.31
N GLY A 173 40.82 -3.58 -27.03
CA GLY A 173 42.00 -3.09 -26.30
C GLY A 173 42.73 -4.20 -25.54
N PRO A 174 43.82 -3.87 -24.84
CA PRO A 174 44.73 -4.86 -24.24
C PRO A 174 44.28 -5.42 -22.89
N ILE A 175 43.12 -4.99 -22.37
CA ILE A 175 42.64 -5.37 -21.04
C ILE A 175 41.85 -6.67 -21.17
N ASP A 176 42.21 -7.67 -20.36
CA ASP A 176 41.41 -8.88 -20.21
C ASP A 176 40.21 -8.60 -19.29
N LEU A 177 39.08 -8.23 -19.89
CA LEU A 177 37.88 -7.83 -19.16
C LEU A 177 37.25 -8.98 -18.37
N GLU A 178 37.40 -10.22 -18.84
CA GLU A 178 36.88 -11.40 -18.17
C GLU A 178 37.71 -11.74 -16.93
N ALA A 179 39.04 -11.70 -17.05
CA ALA A 179 39.94 -11.86 -15.91
C ALA A 179 39.73 -10.76 -14.86
N GLU A 180 39.55 -9.50 -15.30
CA GLU A 180 39.26 -8.38 -14.41
C GLU A 180 37.92 -8.57 -13.68
N ALA A 181 36.85 -8.93 -14.41
CA ALA A 181 35.53 -9.20 -13.83
C ALA A 181 35.57 -10.36 -12.81
N THR A 182 36.27 -11.44 -13.15
CA THR A 182 36.48 -12.60 -12.27
C THR A 182 37.22 -12.19 -11.00
N TRP A 183 38.29 -11.41 -11.13
CA TRP A 183 39.05 -10.89 -10.00
C TRP A 183 38.18 -10.04 -9.07
N LEU A 184 37.46 -9.06 -9.62
CA LEU A 184 36.63 -8.15 -8.82
C LEU A 184 35.52 -8.91 -8.09
N LEU A 185 34.86 -9.85 -8.76
CA LEU A 185 33.82 -10.68 -8.16
C LEU A 185 34.38 -11.59 -7.07
N LYS A 186 35.50 -12.28 -7.32
CA LYS A 186 36.19 -13.12 -6.31
C LYS A 186 36.54 -12.30 -5.06
N CYS A 187 37.16 -11.14 -5.25
CA CYS A 187 37.53 -10.23 -4.16
C CYS A 187 36.30 -9.80 -3.36
N TYR A 188 35.22 -9.46 -4.06
CA TYR A 188 34.00 -9.02 -3.39
C TYR A 188 33.35 -10.15 -2.60
N ILE A 189 33.29 -11.37 -3.14
CA ILE A 189 32.82 -12.56 -2.42
C ILE A 189 33.69 -12.83 -1.19
N ASN A 190 35.03 -12.78 -1.31
CA ASN A 190 35.95 -12.93 -0.19
C ASN A 190 35.72 -11.89 0.92
N SER A 191 35.43 -10.63 0.55
CA SER A 191 35.13 -9.60 1.55
C SER A 191 33.84 -9.88 2.34
N ILE A 192 32.90 -10.58 1.73
CA ILE A 192 31.65 -11.00 2.37
C ILE A 192 31.88 -12.28 3.19
N LEU A 193 32.66 -13.22 2.67
CA LEU A 193 33.05 -14.49 3.32
C LEU A 193 34.44 -14.39 3.97
N ASP A 194 34.65 -13.37 4.81
CA ASP A 194 35.96 -13.01 5.37
C ASP A 194 36.39 -13.84 6.59
N SER A 195 35.57 -14.80 7.01
CA SER A 195 35.75 -15.60 8.23
C SER A 195 35.28 -17.03 7.99
N GLU A 196 35.87 -17.99 8.71
CA GLU A 196 35.44 -19.39 8.71
C GLU A 196 33.94 -19.50 9.03
N ASP A 197 33.47 -18.78 10.05
CA ASP A 197 32.04 -18.69 10.40
C ASP A 197 31.16 -18.28 9.21
N SER A 198 31.58 -17.30 8.41
CA SER A 198 30.79 -16.84 7.24
C SER A 198 30.74 -17.91 6.14
N VAL A 199 31.83 -18.64 5.95
CA VAL A 199 31.92 -19.77 5.00
C VAL A 199 31.04 -20.93 5.48
N GLU A 200 31.11 -21.28 6.76
CA GLU A 200 30.28 -22.31 7.37
C GLU A 200 28.79 -21.97 7.30
N GLN A 201 28.41 -20.70 7.50
CA GLN A 201 27.02 -20.27 7.33
C GLN A 201 26.50 -20.51 5.90
N LEU A 202 27.30 -20.17 4.88
CA LEU A 202 26.98 -20.45 3.48
C LEU A 202 26.86 -21.94 3.22
N TRP A 203 27.83 -22.71 3.72
CA TRP A 203 27.84 -24.16 3.58
C TRP A 203 26.62 -24.81 4.22
N VAL A 204 26.31 -24.50 5.49
CA VAL A 204 25.17 -25.08 6.22
C VAL A 204 23.85 -24.78 5.50
N LEU A 205 23.68 -23.56 4.98
CA LEU A 205 22.48 -23.21 4.23
C LEU A 205 22.38 -24.03 2.93
N GLY A 206 23.45 -24.06 2.14
CA GLY A 206 23.49 -24.78 0.86
C GLY A 206 23.33 -26.29 1.04
N TYR A 207 24.07 -26.89 1.96
CA TYR A 207 23.98 -28.31 2.30
C TYR A 207 22.55 -28.69 2.72
N SER A 208 21.96 -27.91 3.63
CA SER A 208 20.58 -28.13 4.09
C SER A 208 19.57 -27.94 2.96
N PHE A 209 19.78 -26.96 2.07
CA PHE A 209 18.94 -26.75 0.90
C PHE A 209 18.93 -27.96 -0.03
N PHE A 210 20.10 -28.47 -0.44
CA PHE A 210 20.20 -29.63 -1.33
C PHE A 210 19.72 -30.92 -0.67
N LYS A 211 20.00 -31.11 0.62
CA LYS A 211 19.54 -32.27 1.39
C LYS A 211 18.02 -32.28 1.54
N LEU A 212 17.40 -31.15 1.89
CA LEU A 212 15.94 -31.06 1.97
C LEU A 212 15.28 -31.24 0.61
N ARG A 213 15.88 -30.71 -0.46
CA ARG A 213 15.36 -30.88 -1.82
C ARG A 213 15.32 -32.35 -2.24
N SER A 214 16.38 -33.11 -1.93
CA SER A 214 16.47 -34.53 -2.31
C SER A 214 15.56 -35.41 -1.46
N GLU A 215 15.48 -35.16 -0.15
CA GLU A 215 14.68 -35.96 0.77
C GLU A 215 13.19 -35.58 0.76
N ASN A 216 12.86 -34.29 0.60
CA ASN A 216 11.50 -33.74 0.71
C ASN A 216 11.29 -32.55 -0.27
N PRO A 217 11.04 -32.80 -1.56
CA PRO A 217 10.88 -31.74 -2.56
C PRO A 217 9.88 -30.65 -2.14
N GLY A 218 10.31 -29.39 -2.21
CA GLY A 218 9.57 -28.20 -1.81
C GLY A 218 9.89 -27.70 -0.39
N PHE A 219 10.59 -28.48 0.43
CA PHE A 219 11.00 -28.06 1.79
C PHE A 219 12.22 -27.13 1.77
N GLU A 220 13.05 -27.19 0.73
CA GLU A 220 14.17 -26.28 0.52
C GLU A 220 13.69 -24.81 0.47
N LYS A 221 12.51 -24.55 -0.13
CA LYS A 221 11.90 -23.21 -0.11
C LYS A 221 11.38 -22.80 1.27
N LYS A 222 10.95 -23.76 2.09
CA LYS A 222 10.52 -23.50 3.48
C LYS A 222 11.72 -23.13 4.36
N LEU A 223 12.88 -23.72 4.12
CA LEU A 223 14.14 -23.32 4.78
C LEU A 223 14.49 -21.85 4.50
N LEU A 224 14.36 -21.42 3.25
CA LEU A 224 14.67 -20.04 2.83
C LEU A 224 13.63 -19.00 3.27
N SER A 225 12.40 -19.44 3.54
CA SER A 225 11.24 -18.56 3.76
C SER A 225 11.46 -17.50 4.87
N PRO A 226 11.98 -17.83 6.07
CA PRO A 226 12.20 -16.84 7.12
C PRO A 226 13.26 -15.79 6.73
N ILE A 227 14.31 -16.23 6.07
CA ILE A 227 15.45 -15.40 5.71
C ILE A 227 15.03 -14.39 4.61
N VAL A 228 14.34 -14.87 3.59
CA VAL A 228 13.76 -14.04 2.54
C VAL A 228 12.73 -13.06 3.10
N ALA A 229 11.85 -13.50 4.00
CA ALA A 229 10.88 -12.62 4.65
C ALA A 229 11.58 -11.48 5.41
N PHE A 230 12.69 -11.76 6.10
CA PHE A 230 13.48 -10.75 6.79
C PHE A 230 14.13 -9.74 5.83
N LYS A 231 14.62 -10.19 4.67
CA LYS A 231 15.16 -9.31 3.62
C LYS A 231 14.13 -8.33 3.11
N VAL A 232 12.95 -8.84 2.73
CA VAL A 232 11.94 -8.02 2.04
C VAL A 232 11.06 -7.22 3.00
N ARG A 233 11.11 -7.47 4.32
CA ARG A 233 10.23 -6.82 5.30
C ARG A 233 10.22 -5.30 5.21
N GLY A 234 11.38 -4.67 5.03
CA GLY A 234 11.48 -3.21 4.95
C GLY A 234 10.81 -2.67 3.68
N SER A 235 11.08 -3.29 2.54
CA SER A 235 10.46 -2.93 1.26
C SER A 235 8.95 -3.16 1.26
N VAL A 236 8.50 -4.28 1.83
CA VAL A 236 7.07 -4.60 1.96
C VAL A 236 6.39 -3.63 2.92
N ALA A 237 7.01 -3.27 4.06
CA ALA A 237 6.45 -2.28 4.98
C ALA A 237 6.28 -0.91 4.32
N ALA A 238 7.29 -0.44 3.56
CA ALA A 238 7.20 0.81 2.80
C ALA A 238 6.07 0.78 1.75
N GLN A 239 5.93 -0.31 0.99
CA GLN A 239 4.84 -0.49 0.04
C GLN A 239 3.47 -0.61 0.72
N SER A 240 3.43 -1.24 1.91
CA SER A 240 2.22 -1.43 2.70
C SER A 240 1.68 -0.10 3.24
N GLY A 241 2.51 0.94 3.36
CA GLY A 241 2.06 2.29 3.72
C GLY A 241 1.01 2.85 2.75
N HIS A 242 1.15 2.58 1.45
CA HIS A 242 0.21 3.03 0.40
C HIS A 242 -0.93 2.05 0.12
N LEU A 243 -0.89 0.83 0.68
CA LEU A 243 -1.92 -0.17 0.44
C LEU A 243 -3.31 0.27 0.92
N PRO A 244 -3.46 0.92 2.09
CA PRO A 244 -4.75 1.40 2.55
C PRO A 244 -5.36 2.49 1.68
N GLU A 245 -4.54 3.38 1.13
CA GLU A 245 -4.98 4.36 0.14
C GLU A 245 -5.52 3.65 -1.11
N LYS A 246 -4.81 2.63 -1.61
CA LYS A 246 -5.30 1.79 -2.73
C LYS A 246 -6.62 1.09 -2.40
N ILE A 247 -6.79 0.61 -1.17
CA ILE A 247 -8.05 0.03 -0.70
C ILE A 247 -9.17 1.09 -0.74
N LEU A 248 -8.90 2.31 -0.26
CA LEU A 248 -9.87 3.39 -0.26
C LEU A 248 -10.28 3.80 -1.68
N ARG A 249 -9.31 3.95 -2.60
CA ARG A 249 -9.57 4.19 -4.04
C ARG A 249 -10.47 3.11 -4.63
N ARG A 250 -10.20 1.84 -4.31
CA ARG A 250 -11.03 0.72 -4.75
C ARG A 250 -12.44 0.79 -4.17
N CYS A 251 -12.61 1.14 -2.91
CA CYS A 251 -13.92 1.34 -2.30
C CYS A 251 -14.71 2.46 -3.00
N MET A 252 -14.08 3.62 -3.25
CA MET A 252 -14.73 4.73 -3.95
C MET A 252 -15.13 4.35 -5.39
N SER A 253 -14.28 3.64 -6.12
CA SER A 253 -14.65 3.11 -7.44
C SER A 253 -15.75 2.05 -7.37
N MET A 254 -15.84 1.26 -6.30
CA MET A 254 -16.99 0.38 -6.10
C MET A 254 -18.30 1.14 -5.91
N TRP A 255 -18.23 2.39 -5.44
CA TRP A 255 -19.39 3.28 -5.32
C TRP A 255 -19.78 3.96 -6.63
N GLY A 256 -19.03 3.70 -7.72
CA GLY A 256 -19.20 4.33 -9.02
C GLY A 256 -18.45 5.67 -9.16
N LEU A 257 -17.61 6.07 -8.19
CA LEU A 257 -16.84 7.31 -8.30
C LEU A 257 -15.65 7.16 -9.27
N LYS A 258 -15.38 8.24 -10.00
CA LYS A 258 -14.36 8.31 -11.05
C LYS A 258 -13.04 8.87 -10.53
N ALA A 259 -11.96 8.12 -10.78
CA ALA A 259 -10.60 8.55 -10.45
C ALA A 259 -10.19 9.80 -11.23
N GLY A 260 -9.49 10.72 -10.57
CA GLY A 260 -9.08 12.02 -11.13
C GLY A 260 -10.21 13.05 -11.22
N VAL A 261 -11.47 12.66 -10.99
CA VAL A 261 -12.64 13.55 -11.02
C VAL A 261 -13.28 13.62 -9.64
N ASP A 262 -13.79 12.52 -9.10
CA ASP A 262 -14.42 12.54 -7.77
C ASP A 262 -13.40 12.41 -6.65
N TYR A 263 -12.24 11.81 -6.93
CA TYR A 263 -11.11 11.70 -6.03
C TYR A 263 -9.77 11.88 -6.78
N ASN A 264 -8.81 12.57 -6.16
CA ASN A 264 -7.43 12.77 -6.67
C ASN A 264 -6.67 11.44 -6.78
N LEU A 265 -5.61 11.33 -7.59
CA LEU A 265 -4.75 10.12 -7.66
C LEU A 265 -3.47 10.24 -6.83
N ASP A 266 -2.92 11.44 -6.78
CA ASP A 266 -1.70 11.81 -6.06
C ASP A 266 -2.03 12.81 -4.95
N ASP A 267 -1.12 12.98 -3.99
CA ASP A 267 -1.29 13.89 -2.86
C ASP A 267 -1.59 15.32 -3.31
N VAL A 268 -2.50 15.98 -2.58
CA VAL A 268 -2.91 17.36 -2.86
C VAL A 268 -2.26 18.30 -1.85
N VAL A 269 -1.37 19.17 -2.34
CA VAL A 269 -0.81 20.27 -1.56
C VAL A 269 -1.68 21.50 -1.72
N ILE A 270 -2.10 22.09 -0.60
CA ILE A 270 -2.84 23.35 -0.60
C ILE A 270 -1.83 24.49 -0.50
N ASP A 271 -1.68 25.24 -1.60
CA ASP A 271 -0.78 26.39 -1.66
C ASP A 271 -1.28 27.54 -0.77
N ALA A 272 -0.36 28.29 -0.15
CA ALA A 272 -0.64 29.49 0.63
C ALA A 272 -0.88 30.75 -0.23
N GLY A 273 -0.54 30.70 -1.52
CA GLY A 273 -0.68 31.82 -2.46
C GLY A 273 -2.07 32.48 -2.43
N GLY A 274 -2.07 33.80 -2.20
CA GLY A 274 -3.26 34.68 -2.31
C GLY A 274 -4.14 34.79 -1.06
N VAL A 275 -3.83 34.11 0.05
CA VAL A 275 -4.64 34.16 1.28
C VAL A 275 -4.16 35.28 2.21
N GLN A 276 -5.04 36.21 2.58
CA GLN A 276 -4.72 37.30 3.50
C GLN A 276 -4.65 36.85 4.97
N SER A 277 -3.87 37.56 5.79
CA SER A 277 -3.62 37.20 7.19
C SER A 277 -4.89 37.17 8.04
N GLU A 278 -5.86 38.01 7.73
CA GLU A 278 -7.13 38.19 8.41
C GLU A 278 -8.04 37.00 8.16
N VAL A 279 -8.02 36.45 6.94
CA VAL A 279 -8.76 35.24 6.57
C VAL A 279 -8.20 34.02 7.30
N LEU A 280 -6.87 33.91 7.41
CA LEU A 280 -6.24 32.83 8.19
C LEU A 280 -6.59 32.92 9.68
N LYS A 281 -6.59 34.12 10.28
CA LYS A 281 -7.01 34.32 11.68
C LYS A 281 -8.48 33.93 11.89
N SER A 282 -9.37 34.32 10.96
CA SER A 282 -10.77 33.93 11.01
C SER A 282 -10.95 32.41 10.89
N ALA A 283 -10.20 31.77 10.01
CA ALA A 283 -10.21 30.32 9.84
C ALA A 283 -9.74 29.59 11.09
N ALA A 284 -8.62 30.01 11.68
CA ALA A 284 -8.09 29.45 12.94
C ALA A 284 -9.07 29.61 14.11
N THR A 285 -9.74 30.77 14.20
CA THR A 285 -10.77 31.02 15.22
C THR A 285 -11.98 30.11 15.01
N GLY A 286 -12.44 29.95 13.77
CA GLY A 286 -13.55 29.05 13.43
C GLY A 286 -13.26 27.56 13.68
N LEU A 287 -11.98 27.18 13.72
CA LEU A 287 -11.54 25.82 14.07
C LEU A 287 -11.36 25.61 15.57
N GLY A 288 -11.55 26.65 16.41
CA GLY A 288 -11.38 26.55 17.85
C GLY A 288 -9.93 26.48 18.33
N GLU A 289 -8.95 26.85 17.48
CA GLU A 289 -7.51 26.75 17.77
C GLU A 289 -6.90 28.08 18.26
N VAL A 290 -7.64 28.82 19.10
CA VAL A 290 -7.44 30.27 19.36
C VAL A 290 -6.08 30.61 19.99
N SER A 291 -5.53 29.78 20.88
CA SER A 291 -4.21 30.03 21.50
C SER A 291 -3.03 29.74 20.56
N VAL A 292 -3.26 29.00 19.47
CA VAL A 292 -2.23 28.51 18.54
C VAL A 292 -2.31 29.24 17.19
N GLY A 293 -3.47 29.85 16.88
CA GLY A 293 -3.75 30.50 15.60
C GLY A 293 -2.83 31.66 15.22
N LEU A 294 -2.32 32.44 16.18
CA LEU A 294 -1.34 33.50 15.89
C LEU A 294 0.02 32.91 15.49
N GLN A 295 0.47 31.88 16.20
CA GLN A 295 1.75 31.22 15.94
C GLN A 295 1.74 30.43 14.62
N VAL A 296 0.63 29.74 14.31
CA VAL A 296 0.43 29.04 13.03
C VAL A 296 0.41 30.01 11.84
N VAL A 297 -0.20 31.20 12.01
CA VAL A 297 -0.20 32.24 10.98
C VAL A 297 1.21 32.77 10.71
N ASP A 298 2.02 32.94 11.75
CA ASP A 298 3.41 33.38 11.61
C ASP A 298 4.30 32.29 10.99
N ASP A 299 4.10 31.02 11.36
CA ASP A 299 4.81 29.88 10.77
C ASP A 299 4.50 29.71 9.27
N LEU A 300 3.23 29.86 8.86
CA LEU A 300 2.81 29.80 7.46
C LEU A 300 3.37 30.96 6.61
N LYS A 301 3.63 32.12 7.22
CA LYS A 301 4.30 33.25 6.55
C LYS A 301 5.80 33.03 6.41
N GLY A 302 6.43 32.40 7.40
CA GLY A 302 7.87 32.15 7.43
C GLY A 302 8.31 31.02 6.49
N ASP A 303 7.53 29.93 6.42
CA ASP A 303 7.83 28.79 5.55
C ASP A 303 6.54 28.07 5.11
N PRO A 304 5.95 28.42 3.96
CA PRO A 304 4.72 27.80 3.45
C PRO A 304 4.92 26.34 3.02
N THR A 305 6.16 25.83 2.95
CA THR A 305 6.44 24.43 2.61
C THR A 305 6.21 23.46 3.77
N LYS A 306 5.95 23.98 4.98
CA LYS A 306 5.64 23.19 6.19
C LYS A 306 4.22 22.62 6.22
N THR A 307 3.40 22.85 5.19
CA THR A 307 2.05 22.28 5.09
C THR A 307 2.12 20.82 4.68
N ARG A 308 1.45 19.95 5.43
CA ARG A 308 1.22 18.55 5.05
C ARG A 308 0.21 18.48 3.90
N ALA A 309 0.50 17.64 2.91
CA ALA A 309 -0.42 17.31 1.82
C ALA A 309 -1.60 16.47 2.34
N TYR A 310 -2.69 16.44 1.56
CA TYR A 310 -3.83 15.57 1.80
C TYR A 310 -3.77 14.38 0.85
N ASP A 311 -3.86 13.17 1.39
CA ASP A 311 -3.88 11.93 0.60
C ASP A 311 -5.15 11.85 -0.25
N PHE A 312 -6.27 12.38 0.27
CA PHE A 312 -7.52 12.51 -0.50
C PHE A 312 -8.23 13.84 -0.29
N VAL A 313 -8.79 14.35 -1.38
CA VAL A 313 -9.72 15.49 -1.40
C VAL A 313 -10.97 15.10 -2.17
N LEU A 314 -12.14 15.23 -1.54
CA LEU A 314 -13.43 14.79 -2.08
C LEU A 314 -14.51 15.88 -1.93
N PRO A 315 -15.43 16.01 -2.88
CA PRO A 315 -15.23 15.69 -4.29
C PRO A 315 -14.04 16.48 -4.84
N TYR A 316 -13.24 15.91 -5.74
CA TYR A 316 -11.97 16.53 -6.14
C TYR A 316 -12.13 17.63 -7.21
N ASN A 317 -12.55 17.25 -8.40
CA ASN A 317 -12.79 18.05 -9.60
C ASN A 317 -14.18 17.78 -10.18
N THR A 318 -15.12 17.37 -9.33
CA THR A 318 -16.48 17.04 -9.75
C THR A 318 -17.22 18.32 -10.18
N PRO A 319 -17.83 18.36 -11.38
CA PRO A 319 -18.54 19.55 -11.86
C PRO A 319 -19.64 20.00 -10.90
N GLY A 320 -19.72 21.31 -10.64
CA GLY A 320 -20.71 21.90 -9.72
C GLY A 320 -20.36 21.77 -8.24
N TRP A 321 -19.24 21.14 -7.88
CA TRP A 321 -18.78 20.98 -6.51
C TRP A 321 -17.50 21.73 -6.21
N CYS A 322 -17.44 22.31 -5.01
CA CYS A 322 -16.18 22.70 -4.39
C CYS A 322 -15.67 21.55 -3.51
N GLN A 323 -14.36 21.40 -3.44
CA GLN A 323 -13.69 20.48 -2.52
C GLN A 323 -14.15 20.73 -1.09
N SER A 324 -14.56 19.67 -0.40
CA SER A 324 -15.24 19.81 0.91
C SER A 324 -14.78 18.81 1.96
N VAL A 325 -14.22 17.66 1.58
CA VAL A 325 -13.74 16.63 2.50
C VAL A 325 -12.26 16.42 2.25
N PHE A 326 -11.46 16.61 3.27
CA PHE A 326 -10.00 16.54 3.21
C PHE A 326 -9.54 15.43 4.15
N ILE A 327 -8.89 14.41 3.59
CA ILE A 327 -8.55 13.18 4.29
C ILE A 327 -7.04 13.05 4.40
N GLN A 328 -6.59 12.75 5.61
CA GLN A 328 -5.21 12.36 5.88
C GLN A 328 -5.17 10.90 6.33
N ALA A 329 -4.33 10.12 5.66
CA ALA A 329 -4.06 8.73 5.97
C ALA A 329 -2.98 8.63 7.05
N GLN A 330 -3.22 7.81 8.07
CA GLN A 330 -2.20 7.40 9.03
C GLN A 330 -2.40 5.92 9.39
N PHE A 331 -1.43 5.08 9.01
CA PHE A 331 -1.52 3.64 9.22
C PHE A 331 -0.45 3.15 10.16
N TYR A 332 -0.88 2.44 11.19
CA TYR A 332 -0.03 1.98 12.27
C TYR A 332 0.35 0.52 12.04
N ALA A 333 1.41 0.32 11.27
CA ALA A 333 2.02 -0.98 11.08
C ALA A 333 2.66 -1.46 12.40
N GLY A 334 2.36 -2.69 12.82
CA GLY A 334 2.92 -3.27 14.05
C GLY A 334 4.38 -3.74 13.91
N ASP A 335 4.92 -3.73 12.70
CA ASP A 335 6.22 -4.28 12.31
C ASP A 335 7.23 -3.22 11.86
N SER A 336 6.81 -1.97 11.61
CA SER A 336 7.72 -0.86 11.31
C SER A 336 7.79 0.12 12.48
N GLY A 337 8.95 0.18 13.15
CA GLY A 337 9.26 1.13 14.23
C GLY A 337 9.31 2.61 13.81
N SER A 338 8.65 3.00 12.71
CA SER A 338 8.57 4.38 12.24
C SER A 338 7.30 5.02 12.77
N VAL A 339 7.40 5.63 13.95
CA VAL A 339 6.34 6.40 14.59
C VAL A 339 6.54 7.88 14.23
N SER A 340 5.57 8.49 13.56
CA SER A 340 5.66 9.87 13.05
C SER A 340 5.40 10.91 14.17
N HIS A 341 6.40 11.20 14.98
CA HIS A 341 6.31 12.24 16.03
C HIS A 341 6.27 13.69 15.51
N LYS A 342 6.15 13.92 14.18
CA LYS A 342 6.23 15.26 13.56
C LYS A 342 4.91 15.81 13.00
N VAL A 343 3.77 15.14 13.26
CA VAL A 343 2.57 15.28 12.42
C VAL A 343 1.51 16.25 12.96
N VAL A 344 1.43 16.43 14.29
CA VAL A 344 0.35 17.22 14.93
C VAL A 344 0.41 18.69 14.54
N ASP A 345 1.58 19.33 14.64
CA ASP A 345 1.74 20.76 14.35
C ASP A 345 1.56 21.08 12.85
N GLN A 346 2.09 20.21 11.97
CA GLN A 346 1.92 20.34 10.52
C GLN A 346 0.45 20.16 10.11
N THR A 347 -0.31 19.31 10.81
CA THR A 347 -1.73 19.09 10.56
C THR A 347 -2.55 20.33 10.89
N ARG A 348 -2.27 21.01 12.02
CA ARG A 348 -2.95 22.26 12.39
C ARG A 348 -2.73 23.35 11.35
N SER A 349 -1.48 23.58 10.93
CA SER A 349 -1.14 24.58 9.92
C SER A 349 -1.82 24.30 8.57
N SER A 350 -1.85 23.05 8.12
CA SER A 350 -2.58 22.67 6.90
C SER A 350 -4.09 22.92 7.00
N ARG A 351 -4.72 22.61 8.14
CA ARG A 351 -6.17 22.77 8.32
C ARG A 351 -6.60 24.24 8.32
N VAL A 352 -5.85 25.12 8.98
CA VAL A 352 -6.12 26.57 8.97
C VAL A 352 -6.07 27.12 7.54
N LEU A 353 -5.02 26.78 6.79
CA LEU A 353 -4.87 27.21 5.41
C LEU A 353 -6.00 26.66 4.52
N THR A 354 -6.30 25.37 4.63
CA THR A 354 -7.39 24.74 3.88
C THR A 354 -8.72 25.38 4.21
N ARG A 355 -9.02 25.65 5.49
CA ARG A 355 -10.28 26.30 5.89
C ARG A 355 -10.39 27.73 5.36
N ALA A 356 -9.28 28.44 5.23
CA ALA A 356 -9.27 29.77 4.62
C ALA A 356 -9.61 29.74 3.12
N LYS A 357 -9.15 28.73 2.37
CA LYS A 357 -9.50 28.55 0.95
C LYS A 357 -10.86 27.88 0.73
N PHE A 358 -11.22 26.96 1.61
CA PHE A 358 -12.44 26.15 1.56
C PHE A 358 -13.19 26.27 2.89
N PRO A 359 -14.06 27.30 3.04
CA PRO A 359 -14.74 27.59 4.31
C PRO A 359 -15.60 26.44 4.87
N LYS A 360 -16.06 25.54 3.99
CA LYS A 360 -16.85 24.35 4.35
C LYS A 360 -16.03 23.06 4.49
N ALA A 361 -14.69 23.15 4.52
CA ALA A 361 -13.81 21.98 4.61
C ALA A 361 -14.08 21.15 5.86
N LEU A 362 -14.30 19.85 5.68
CA LEU A 362 -14.41 18.83 6.69
C LEU A 362 -13.10 18.03 6.70
N PHE A 363 -12.46 17.96 7.86
CA PHE A 363 -11.20 17.22 8.02
C PHE A 363 -11.49 15.85 8.60
N VAL A 364 -11.10 14.81 7.88
CA VAL A 364 -11.39 13.42 8.24
C VAL A 364 -10.11 12.61 8.30
N GLU A 365 -9.94 11.82 9.35
CA GLU A 365 -8.74 10.99 9.48
C GLU A 365 -9.02 9.56 9.00
N TYR A 366 -8.15 9.02 8.15
CA TYR A 366 -8.20 7.61 7.74
C TYR A 366 -7.13 6.83 8.50
N LEU A 367 -7.55 6.15 9.57
CA LEU A 367 -6.69 5.59 10.60
C LEU A 367 -6.97 4.10 10.77
N ASP A 368 -5.95 3.24 10.75
CA ASP A 368 -6.10 1.81 11.03
C ASP A 368 -4.74 1.15 11.36
N GLY A 369 -4.77 -0.08 11.89
CA GLY A 369 -3.60 -0.93 12.08
C GLY A 369 -3.22 -1.21 13.54
N ALA A 370 -2.79 -2.45 13.80
CA ALA A 370 -2.50 -2.96 15.15
C ALA A 370 -1.34 -2.26 15.89
N GLY A 371 -0.44 -1.58 15.18
CA GLY A 371 0.66 -0.80 15.78
C GLY A 371 0.18 0.35 16.66
N TYR A 372 -1.11 0.69 16.58
CA TYR A 372 -1.79 1.63 17.46
C TYR A 372 -1.63 1.28 18.96
N TYR A 373 -1.77 -0.01 19.32
CA TYR A 373 -1.82 -0.45 20.71
C TYR A 373 -0.53 -0.17 21.50
N SER A 374 0.64 -0.14 20.85
CA SER A 374 1.93 -0.03 21.55
C SER A 374 2.44 1.40 21.66
N SER A 375 2.35 2.19 20.59
CA SER A 375 3.19 3.39 20.46
C SER A 375 2.41 4.67 20.16
N LEU A 376 1.14 4.55 19.75
CA LEU A 376 0.41 5.64 19.08
C LEU A 376 -1.00 5.88 19.65
N PHE A 377 -1.35 5.21 20.76
CA PHE A 377 -2.60 5.42 21.49
C PHE A 377 -2.88 6.89 21.82
N ARG A 378 -1.85 7.56 22.34
CA ARG A 378 -1.90 8.97 22.74
C ARG A 378 -2.11 9.91 21.54
N ASP A 379 -1.46 9.62 20.42
CA ASP A 379 -1.52 10.49 19.23
C ASP A 379 -2.88 10.40 18.53
N LEU A 380 -3.49 9.21 18.45
CA LEU A 380 -4.88 9.09 17.99
C LEU A 380 -5.81 9.91 18.88
N LYS A 381 -5.68 9.77 20.20
CA LYS A 381 -6.54 10.47 21.15
C LYS A 381 -6.45 11.97 20.94
N HIS A 382 -5.22 12.50 20.82
CA HIS A 382 -5.00 13.92 20.50
C HIS A 382 -5.63 14.34 19.17
N MET A 383 -5.50 13.53 18.11
CA MET A 383 -6.10 13.81 16.80
C MET A 383 -7.64 13.82 16.85
N LEU A 384 -8.24 12.90 17.60
CA LEU A 384 -9.69 12.80 17.77
C LEU A 384 -10.25 13.88 18.71
N GLU A 385 -9.44 14.42 19.61
CA GLU A 385 -9.78 15.53 20.51
C GLU A 385 -9.70 16.90 19.82
N MET A 386 -9.02 17.01 18.68
CA MET A 386 -8.95 18.29 17.95
C MET A 386 -10.36 18.75 17.55
N PRO A 387 -10.78 19.98 17.91
CA PRO A 387 -12.08 20.51 17.52
C PRO A 387 -12.26 20.60 16.00
N SER A 388 -11.15 20.69 15.27
CA SER A 388 -11.11 20.72 13.80
C SER A 388 -11.32 19.35 13.14
N THR A 389 -11.21 18.24 13.87
CA THR A 389 -11.46 16.89 13.33
C THR A 389 -12.96 16.63 13.25
N PHE A 390 -13.48 16.45 12.03
CA PHE A 390 -14.91 16.18 11.81
C PHE A 390 -15.26 14.74 12.17
N ASP A 391 -14.54 13.77 11.60
CA ASP A 391 -14.72 12.34 11.89
C ASP A 391 -13.43 11.57 11.56
N PHE A 392 -13.43 10.26 11.82
CA PHE A 392 -12.39 9.34 11.37
C PHE A 392 -13.01 8.06 10.85
N PHE A 393 -12.27 7.30 10.06
CA PHE A 393 -12.68 5.97 9.64
C PHE A 393 -11.49 5.02 9.53
N GLN A 394 -11.78 3.72 9.67
CA GLN A 394 -10.87 2.60 9.47
C GLN A 394 -11.16 1.92 8.14
N VAL A 395 -10.32 0.98 7.70
CA VAL A 395 -10.56 0.16 6.49
C VAL A 395 -11.96 -0.49 6.56
N ARG A 396 -12.36 -0.94 7.75
CA ARG A 396 -13.64 -1.63 7.97
C ARG A 396 -14.86 -0.70 8.04
N THR A 397 -14.66 0.60 8.22
CA THR A 397 -15.76 1.59 8.28
C THR A 397 -15.79 2.53 7.07
N VAL A 398 -14.97 2.32 6.04
CA VAL A 398 -14.97 3.14 4.82
C VAL A 398 -16.37 3.22 4.20
N HIS A 399 -17.07 2.07 4.10
CA HIS A 399 -18.39 1.97 3.50
C HIS A 399 -19.52 2.63 4.31
N THR A 400 -19.24 3.01 5.55
CA THR A 400 -20.24 3.53 6.49
C THR A 400 -19.90 4.97 6.88
N LYS A 401 -18.76 5.20 7.53
CA LYS A 401 -18.35 6.52 8.02
C LYS A 401 -17.98 7.49 6.89
N LEU A 402 -17.10 7.12 5.95
CA LEU A 402 -16.77 8.04 4.85
C LEU A 402 -17.99 8.34 3.98
N ARG A 403 -18.81 7.32 3.67
CA ARG A 403 -20.08 7.55 2.97
C ARG A 403 -20.99 8.51 3.74
N ARG A 404 -21.14 8.34 5.07
CA ARG A 404 -21.89 9.29 5.90
C ARG A 404 -21.35 10.72 5.81
N VAL A 405 -20.03 10.91 5.79
CA VAL A 405 -19.42 12.25 5.61
C VAL A 405 -19.85 12.85 4.27
N LEU A 406 -19.76 12.09 3.17
CA LEU A 406 -20.18 12.56 1.84
C LEU A 406 -21.68 12.88 1.79
N GLN A 407 -22.52 12.02 2.36
CA GLN A 407 -23.96 12.25 2.45
C GLN A 407 -24.30 13.48 3.32
N ALA A 408 -23.52 13.73 4.37
CA ALA A 408 -23.72 14.87 5.27
C ALA A 408 -23.35 16.20 4.61
N CYS A 409 -22.32 16.24 3.74
CA CYS A 409 -22.02 17.43 2.96
C CYS A 409 -22.93 17.61 1.74
N GLY A 410 -23.81 16.62 1.46
CA GLY A 410 -24.80 16.64 0.38
C GLY A 410 -24.33 16.01 -0.92
N PHE A 411 -23.15 15.38 -0.95
CA PHE A 411 -22.60 14.75 -2.15
C PHE A 411 -23.24 13.37 -2.40
N LEU A 412 -23.95 13.24 -3.52
CA LEU A 412 -24.65 12.02 -3.90
C LEU A 412 -23.75 11.13 -4.76
N THR A 413 -23.47 9.92 -4.26
CA THR A 413 -22.69 8.92 -5.01
C THR A 413 -23.60 8.08 -5.92
N PRO A 414 -23.06 7.52 -7.03
CA PRO A 414 -23.82 6.60 -7.88
C PRO A 414 -24.38 5.38 -7.13
N LEU A 415 -23.67 4.89 -6.11
CA LEU A 415 -24.16 3.81 -5.25
C LEU A 415 -25.34 4.25 -4.38
N ASP A 416 -25.30 5.46 -3.81
CA ASP A 416 -26.42 6.00 -3.04
C ASP A 416 -27.66 6.21 -3.92
N PHE A 417 -27.47 6.68 -5.15
CA PHE A 417 -28.51 6.78 -6.17
C PHE A 417 -29.07 5.40 -6.51
N SER A 418 -28.19 4.41 -6.71
CA SER A 418 -28.58 3.02 -6.98
C SER A 418 -29.48 2.44 -5.88
N HIS A 419 -29.22 2.75 -4.62
CA HIS A 419 -30.11 2.36 -3.51
C HIS A 419 -31.49 3.03 -3.59
N ALA A 420 -31.57 4.29 -4.01
CA ALA A 420 -32.85 4.95 -4.23
C ALA A 420 -33.61 4.29 -5.39
N LEU A 421 -32.93 3.98 -6.50
CA LEU A 421 -33.52 3.25 -7.63
C LEU A 421 -34.06 1.88 -7.23
N MET A 422 -33.30 1.10 -6.45
CA MET A 422 -33.74 -0.22 -5.99
C MET A 422 -35.03 -0.13 -5.15
N ARG A 423 -35.13 0.86 -4.25
CA ARG A 423 -36.35 1.12 -3.45
C ARG A 423 -37.52 1.67 -4.29
N ALA A 424 -37.21 2.33 -5.39
CA ALA A 424 -38.16 2.98 -6.28
C ALA A 424 -38.71 2.06 -7.38
N GLY A 425 -38.36 0.77 -7.39
CA GLY A 425 -38.69 -0.14 -8.48
C GLY A 425 -38.02 0.27 -9.80
N TYR A 426 -36.84 0.88 -9.72
CA TYR A 426 -36.02 1.36 -10.83
C TYR A 426 -36.62 2.52 -11.65
N SER A 427 -37.66 3.19 -11.13
CA SER A 427 -38.20 4.43 -11.72
C SER A 427 -37.35 5.64 -11.30
N TYR A 428 -36.96 6.47 -12.26
CA TYR A 428 -36.22 7.71 -12.00
C TYR A 428 -37.03 8.70 -11.16
N ASP A 429 -38.30 8.94 -11.51
CA ASP A 429 -39.13 9.94 -10.81
C ASP A 429 -39.38 9.56 -9.34
N ASN A 430 -39.59 8.27 -9.09
CA ASN A 430 -39.75 7.74 -7.74
C ASN A 430 -38.43 7.82 -6.95
N ALA A 431 -37.30 7.47 -7.58
CA ALA A 431 -35.99 7.55 -6.94
C ALA A 431 -35.61 9.01 -6.63
N ARG A 432 -35.91 9.94 -7.54
CA ARG A 432 -35.73 11.38 -7.34
C ARG A 432 -36.54 11.88 -6.15
N THR A 433 -37.80 11.46 -6.02
CA THR A 433 -38.65 11.82 -4.87
C THR A 433 -38.03 11.32 -3.57
N ILE A 434 -37.58 10.06 -3.51
CA ILE A 434 -36.89 9.49 -2.35
C ILE A 434 -35.63 10.30 -2.00
N LEU A 435 -34.84 10.70 -2.98
CA LEU A 435 -33.59 11.46 -2.75
C LEU A 435 -33.86 12.88 -2.26
N LEU A 436 -34.91 13.53 -2.76
CA LEU A 436 -35.36 14.83 -2.26
C LEU A 436 -35.81 14.73 -0.78
N ASP A 437 -36.57 13.69 -0.44
CA ASP A 437 -37.01 13.43 0.94
C ASP A 437 -35.82 13.10 1.87
N GLU A 438 -34.76 12.49 1.34
CA GLU A 438 -33.49 12.28 2.04
C GLU A 438 -32.64 13.58 2.16
N GLY A 439 -33.10 14.69 1.58
CA GLY A 439 -32.51 16.01 1.70
C GLY A 439 -31.34 16.28 0.74
N TYR A 440 -31.27 15.57 -0.39
CA TYR A 440 -30.36 15.95 -1.47
C TYR A 440 -30.94 17.11 -2.29
N ALA A 441 -30.06 17.97 -2.80
CA ALA A 441 -30.47 19.06 -3.66
C ALA A 441 -30.80 18.57 -5.08
N GLU A 442 -31.73 19.24 -5.75
CA GLU A 442 -32.24 18.84 -7.07
C GLU A 442 -31.17 18.86 -8.16
N ASP A 443 -30.33 19.88 -8.14
CA ASP A 443 -29.17 20.05 -9.02
C ASP A 443 -28.16 18.92 -8.82
N GLU A 444 -27.97 18.48 -7.57
CA GLU A 444 -27.09 17.36 -7.25
C GLU A 444 -27.64 16.01 -7.75
N ILE A 445 -28.95 15.77 -7.59
CA ILE A 445 -29.61 14.57 -8.15
C ILE A 445 -29.42 14.55 -9.67
N THR A 446 -29.67 15.67 -10.32
CA THR A 446 -29.50 15.82 -11.77
C THR A 446 -28.06 15.59 -12.20
N ARG A 447 -27.09 16.20 -11.52
CA ARG A 447 -25.65 16.03 -11.78
C ARG A 447 -25.24 14.56 -11.68
N CYS A 448 -25.61 13.90 -10.58
CA CYS A 448 -25.26 12.50 -10.34
C CYS A 448 -25.89 11.59 -11.40
N PHE A 449 -27.15 11.82 -11.77
CA PHE A 449 -27.82 11.05 -12.82
C PHE A 449 -27.16 11.23 -14.19
N THR A 450 -26.87 12.46 -14.60
CA THR A 450 -26.16 12.75 -15.86
C THR A 450 -24.78 12.11 -15.87
N HIS A 451 -24.05 12.16 -14.76
CA HIS A 451 -22.77 11.46 -14.63
C HIS A 451 -22.93 9.95 -14.82
N CYS A 452 -23.92 9.34 -14.17
CA CYS A 452 -24.16 7.89 -14.30
C CYS A 452 -24.53 7.47 -15.72
N LEU A 453 -25.25 8.31 -16.48
CA LEU A 453 -25.51 8.05 -17.90
C LEU A 453 -24.24 8.19 -18.74
N GLY A 454 -23.45 9.24 -18.52
CA GLY A 454 -22.21 9.51 -19.25
C GLY A 454 -21.13 8.44 -19.06
N GLU A 455 -20.98 7.93 -17.83
CA GLU A 455 -20.04 6.86 -17.50
C GLU A 455 -20.63 5.45 -17.71
N VAL A 456 -21.83 5.35 -18.30
CA VAL A 456 -22.52 4.08 -18.60
C VAL A 456 -22.74 3.22 -17.34
N LEU A 457 -22.91 3.88 -16.19
CA LEU A 457 -23.33 3.24 -14.94
C LEU A 457 -24.82 2.96 -14.93
N PHE A 458 -25.61 3.81 -15.62
CA PHE A 458 -27.05 3.64 -15.82
C PHE A 458 -27.41 3.63 -17.32
N ALA A 459 -28.48 2.93 -17.65
CA ALA A 459 -29.10 2.96 -18.97
C ALA A 459 -30.62 3.03 -18.85
N VAL A 460 -31.28 3.84 -19.68
CA VAL A 460 -32.74 3.93 -19.72
C VAL A 460 -33.27 2.85 -20.67
N LYS A 461 -34.13 1.95 -20.17
CA LYS A 461 -34.81 0.93 -20.98
C LYS A 461 -36.27 0.84 -20.57
N ASN A 462 -37.19 0.98 -21.51
CA ASN A 462 -38.64 0.90 -21.28
C ASN A 462 -39.10 1.79 -20.09
N SER A 463 -38.58 3.03 -20.03
CA SER A 463 -38.83 4.00 -18.96
C SER A 463 -38.33 3.61 -17.56
N LEU A 464 -37.57 2.52 -17.43
CA LEU A 464 -36.88 2.12 -16.21
C LEU A 464 -35.37 2.31 -16.33
N ILE A 465 -34.71 2.48 -15.19
CA ILE A 465 -33.25 2.60 -15.12
C ILE A 465 -32.64 1.23 -14.86
N VAL A 466 -31.81 0.78 -15.79
CA VAL A 466 -30.98 -0.41 -15.63
C VAL A 466 -29.62 0.00 -15.11
N ILE A 467 -29.22 -0.57 -13.98
CA ILE A 467 -27.92 -0.33 -13.34
C ILE A 467 -26.90 -1.30 -13.93
N GLU A 468 -25.69 -0.81 -14.22
CA GLU A 468 -24.57 -1.62 -14.68
C GLU A 468 -24.31 -2.80 -13.71
N PRO A 469 -24.11 -4.03 -14.20
CA PRO A 469 -24.07 -5.24 -13.36
C PRO A 469 -23.08 -5.18 -12.18
N ARG A 470 -21.88 -4.64 -12.38
CA ARG A 470 -20.88 -4.54 -11.31
C ARG A 470 -21.29 -3.52 -10.26
N LEU A 471 -21.82 -2.36 -10.64
CA LEU A 471 -22.38 -1.37 -9.71
C LEU A 471 -23.59 -1.93 -8.96
N LEU A 472 -24.47 -2.69 -9.61
CA LEU A 472 -25.62 -3.32 -8.96
C LEU A 472 -25.19 -4.33 -7.87
N VAL A 473 -24.20 -5.17 -8.17
CA VAL A 473 -23.64 -6.13 -7.19
C VAL A 473 -23.02 -5.39 -6.00
N ASN A 474 -22.24 -4.33 -6.25
CA ASN A 474 -21.66 -3.53 -5.17
C ASN A 474 -22.76 -2.84 -4.35
N SER A 475 -23.76 -2.25 -5.01
CA SER A 475 -24.87 -1.56 -4.36
C SER A 475 -25.64 -2.49 -3.44
N ARG A 476 -25.93 -3.72 -3.85
CA ARG A 476 -26.59 -4.73 -3.00
C ARG A 476 -25.79 -5.13 -1.77
N ARG A 477 -24.48 -5.36 -1.93
CA ARG A 477 -23.59 -5.70 -0.81
C ARG A 477 -23.57 -4.59 0.24
N ILE A 478 -23.45 -3.35 -0.22
CA ILE A 478 -23.40 -2.20 0.69
C ILE A 478 -24.78 -1.85 1.23
N LEU A 479 -25.86 -2.10 0.48
CA LEU A 479 -27.24 -1.96 0.97
C LEU A 479 -27.47 -2.86 2.19
N LEU A 480 -27.01 -4.11 2.16
CA LEU A 480 -27.12 -5.01 3.31
C LEU A 480 -26.41 -4.44 4.55
N LEU A 481 -25.24 -3.83 4.37
CA LEU A 481 -24.53 -3.16 5.47
C LEU A 481 -25.30 -1.94 5.99
N ASP A 482 -25.86 -1.12 5.09
CA ASP A 482 -26.66 0.06 5.45
C ASP A 482 -27.94 -0.33 6.20
N LEU A 483 -28.62 -1.41 5.78
CA LEU A 483 -29.79 -1.93 6.49
C LEU A 483 -29.47 -2.35 7.93
N VAL A 484 -28.30 -2.96 8.18
CA VAL A 484 -27.87 -3.28 9.55
C VAL A 484 -27.70 -2.03 10.39
N LEU A 485 -27.22 -0.92 9.80
CA LEU A 485 -27.00 0.32 10.53
C LEU A 485 -28.27 1.15 10.74
N ILE A 486 -29.23 1.04 9.83
CA ILE A 486 -30.49 1.80 9.88
C ILE A 486 -31.51 1.10 10.78
N GLU A 487 -31.65 -0.21 10.63
CA GLU A 487 -32.64 -1.02 11.36
C GLU A 487 -32.05 -1.67 12.63
N GLY A 488 -30.74 -1.55 12.84
CA GLY A 488 -30.03 -2.18 13.96
C GLY A 488 -30.30 -1.52 15.31
N VAL A 489 -30.14 -2.31 16.36
CA VAL A 489 -30.26 -1.89 17.75
C VAL A 489 -28.94 -2.05 18.50
N CYS A 490 -28.80 -1.39 19.64
CA CYS A 490 -27.57 -1.41 20.47
C CYS A 490 -27.73 -2.17 21.80
N THR A 491 -28.88 -2.83 21.99
CA THR A 491 -29.15 -3.63 23.20
C THR A 491 -28.36 -4.94 23.18
N PRO A 492 -28.23 -5.67 24.30
CA PRO A 492 -27.67 -7.01 24.25
C PRO A 492 -28.51 -7.92 23.32
N PRO A 493 -27.88 -8.72 22.43
CA PRO A 493 -28.59 -9.67 21.58
C PRO A 493 -29.25 -10.75 22.46
N LYS A 494 -30.38 -11.30 21.99
CA LYS A 494 -31.01 -12.44 22.67
C LYS A 494 -30.11 -13.67 22.61
N VAL A 495 -30.00 -14.37 23.73
CA VAL A 495 -29.19 -15.59 23.84
C VAL A 495 -29.63 -16.61 22.79
N GLY A 496 -28.67 -17.14 22.03
CA GLY A 496 -28.91 -18.13 20.97
C GLY A 496 -29.42 -17.57 19.64
N GLU A 497 -29.79 -16.29 19.55
CA GLU A 497 -30.19 -15.66 18.29
C GLU A 497 -28.95 -15.26 17.46
N LEU A 498 -28.93 -15.60 16.18
CA LEU A 498 -27.87 -15.19 15.25
C LEU A 498 -28.07 -13.72 14.85
N ASN A 499 -27.04 -12.92 15.11
CA ASN A 499 -27.03 -11.50 14.88
C ASN A 499 -25.88 -11.09 13.96
N ILE A 500 -26.14 -10.06 13.15
CA ILE A 500 -25.14 -9.40 12.31
C ILE A 500 -24.77 -8.08 12.98
N PHE A 501 -23.49 -7.91 13.27
CA PHE A 501 -22.90 -6.72 13.86
C PHE A 501 -22.18 -5.93 12.77
N ALA A 502 -22.35 -4.61 12.76
CA ALA A 502 -21.70 -3.71 11.81
C ALA A 502 -20.96 -2.57 12.51
N PRO A 503 -19.82 -2.11 11.98
CA PRO A 503 -19.13 -0.93 12.47
C PRO A 503 -19.63 0.36 11.81
N GLY A 504 -19.31 1.49 12.41
CA GLY A 504 -19.71 2.83 11.97
C GLY A 504 -21.03 3.31 12.56
N GLY A 505 -21.70 2.50 13.38
CA GLY A 505 -22.87 2.87 14.18
C GLY A 505 -22.48 3.27 15.60
N LYS A 506 -23.30 2.91 16.58
CA LYS A 506 -22.88 2.88 18.00
C LYS A 506 -22.22 1.54 18.33
N ALA A 507 -21.53 1.47 19.46
CA ALA A 507 -20.96 0.22 19.95
C ALA A 507 -22.03 -0.90 19.97
N ASN A 508 -21.66 -2.07 19.45
CA ASN A 508 -22.54 -3.26 19.36
C ASN A 508 -23.83 -3.06 18.54
N THR A 509 -23.86 -2.15 17.57
CA THR A 509 -24.97 -2.06 16.61
C THR A 509 -25.13 -3.39 15.90
N HIS A 510 -26.31 -4.00 16.02
CA HIS A 510 -26.61 -5.30 15.45
C HIS A 510 -28.08 -5.47 15.11
N ILE A 511 -28.37 -6.46 14.28
CA ILE A 511 -29.73 -6.88 13.92
C ILE A 511 -29.77 -8.39 13.79
N SER A 512 -30.92 -9.00 14.09
CA SER A 512 -31.08 -10.43 13.87
C SER A 512 -31.04 -10.80 12.39
N LEU A 513 -30.43 -11.94 12.09
CA LEU A 513 -30.26 -12.43 10.73
C LEU A 513 -31.58 -12.52 9.96
N VAL A 514 -32.64 -12.95 10.65
CA VAL A 514 -33.99 -13.10 10.09
C VAL A 514 -34.60 -11.74 9.73
N SER A 515 -34.47 -10.75 10.61
CA SER A 515 -35.04 -9.43 10.38
C SER A 515 -34.37 -8.73 9.20
N VAL A 516 -33.04 -8.74 9.13
CA VAL A 516 -32.33 -8.09 8.01
C VAL A 516 -32.55 -8.80 6.67
N ALA A 517 -32.72 -10.13 6.66
CA ALA A 517 -33.07 -10.85 5.45
C ALA A 517 -34.42 -10.38 4.89
N LYS A 518 -35.43 -10.18 5.75
CA LYS A 518 -36.74 -9.65 5.35
C LYS A 518 -36.64 -8.23 4.78
N PHE A 519 -35.89 -7.34 5.43
CA PHE A 519 -35.68 -5.98 4.91
C PHE A 519 -34.96 -6.00 3.55
N TYR A 520 -33.96 -6.87 3.41
CA TYR A 520 -33.22 -7.04 2.16
C TYR A 520 -34.11 -7.55 1.02
N GLU A 521 -34.96 -8.55 1.28
CA GLU A 521 -35.96 -9.06 0.33
C GLU A 521 -36.96 -7.99 -0.09
N GLY A 522 -37.43 -7.17 0.87
CA GLY A 522 -38.34 -6.05 0.59
C GLY A 522 -37.78 -5.02 -0.39
N VAL A 523 -36.46 -4.81 -0.41
CA VAL A 523 -35.80 -3.85 -1.33
C VAL A 523 -35.34 -4.49 -2.63
N VAL A 524 -34.88 -5.74 -2.60
CA VAL A 524 -34.31 -6.43 -3.78
C VAL A 524 -35.38 -7.18 -4.60
N GLY A 525 -36.57 -7.37 -4.03
CA GLY A 525 -37.71 -8.06 -4.62
C GLY A 525 -37.79 -9.53 -4.24
N ASP A 526 -39.01 -10.02 -4.03
CA ASP A 526 -39.30 -11.40 -3.62
C ASP A 526 -39.04 -12.39 -4.78
N SER A 527 -38.00 -13.20 -4.65
CA SER A 527 -37.68 -14.28 -5.58
C SER A 527 -36.75 -15.30 -4.93
N THR A 528 -36.74 -16.54 -5.42
CA THR A 528 -35.74 -17.56 -5.03
C THR A 528 -34.30 -17.09 -5.24
N SER A 529 -34.09 -16.10 -6.12
CA SER A 529 -32.79 -15.46 -6.32
C SER A 529 -32.39 -14.57 -5.14
N ALA A 530 -33.34 -13.95 -4.41
CA ALA A 530 -33.08 -13.02 -3.30
C ALA A 530 -32.38 -13.69 -2.12
N VAL A 531 -32.81 -14.90 -1.72
CA VAL A 531 -32.17 -15.67 -0.63
C VAL A 531 -30.72 -16.04 -0.98
N LYS A 532 -30.49 -16.52 -2.21
CA LYS A 532 -29.14 -16.85 -2.71
C LYS A 532 -28.25 -15.60 -2.71
N ARG A 533 -28.80 -14.49 -3.17
CA ARG A 533 -28.14 -13.17 -3.23
C ARG A 533 -27.78 -12.65 -1.84
N PHE A 534 -28.70 -12.71 -0.89
CA PHE A 534 -28.47 -12.35 0.51
C PHE A 534 -27.31 -13.14 1.11
N THR A 535 -27.30 -14.46 0.94
CA THR A 535 -26.24 -15.34 1.46
C THR A 535 -24.88 -15.01 0.85
N GLN A 536 -24.84 -14.75 -0.46
CA GLN A 536 -23.60 -14.36 -1.17
C GLN A 536 -23.07 -13.00 -0.69
N ASP A 537 -23.95 -12.03 -0.51
CA ASP A 537 -23.58 -10.67 -0.10
C ASP A 537 -23.14 -10.64 1.38
N LEU A 538 -23.83 -11.37 2.26
CA LEU A 538 -23.43 -11.53 3.66
C LEU A 538 -22.07 -12.23 3.77
N SER A 539 -21.86 -13.32 3.01
CA SER A 539 -20.57 -14.01 2.95
C SER A 539 -19.46 -13.09 2.47
N TRP A 540 -19.73 -12.27 1.46
CA TRP A 540 -18.79 -11.26 0.99
C TRP A 540 -18.44 -10.25 2.08
N LEU A 541 -19.44 -9.65 2.75
CA LEU A 541 -19.22 -8.71 3.84
C LEU A 541 -18.40 -9.32 4.99
N SER A 542 -18.74 -10.55 5.39
CA SER A 542 -18.02 -11.28 6.44
C SER A 542 -16.57 -11.59 6.03
N SER A 543 -16.34 -12.02 4.78
CA SER A 543 -14.98 -12.29 4.26
C SER A 543 -14.09 -11.05 4.22
N LYS A 544 -14.71 -9.87 4.10
CA LYS A 544 -14.05 -8.55 4.15
C LYS A 544 -13.97 -7.98 5.56
N SER A 545 -14.45 -8.71 6.57
CA SER A 545 -14.56 -8.25 7.96
C SER A 545 -15.39 -6.96 8.10
N LEU A 546 -16.27 -6.65 7.15
CA LEU A 546 -17.15 -5.47 7.21
C LEU A 546 -18.35 -5.69 8.13
N VAL A 547 -18.64 -6.96 8.46
CA VAL A 547 -19.62 -7.36 9.47
C VAL A 547 -19.08 -8.54 10.26
N ARG A 548 -19.63 -8.77 11.45
CA ARG A 548 -19.41 -9.99 12.25
C ARG A 548 -20.75 -10.69 12.43
N VAL A 549 -20.79 -12.00 12.17
CA VAL A 549 -21.97 -12.83 12.44
C VAL A 549 -21.69 -13.63 13.70
N SER A 550 -22.52 -13.49 14.72
CA SER A 550 -22.36 -14.24 15.97
C SER A 550 -23.69 -14.47 16.67
N ALA A 551 -23.78 -15.55 17.45
CA ALA A 551 -24.92 -15.81 18.31
C ALA A 551 -24.84 -14.91 19.56
N GLY A 552 -25.98 -14.43 20.05
CA GLY A 552 -26.06 -13.75 21.34
C GLY A 552 -25.55 -14.68 22.44
N ARG A 553 -24.59 -14.17 23.23
CA ARG A 553 -23.96 -14.88 24.34
C ARG A 553 -24.67 -14.60 25.64
#